data_AF-A0A1I5HXB7-F1
#
_entry.id   AF-A0A1I5HXB7-F1
#
_cell.length_a   1.000
_cell.length_b   1.000
_cell.length_c   1.000
_cell.angle_alpha   90.00
_cell.angle_beta   90.00
_cell.angle_gamma   90.00
#
_symmetry.space_group_name_H-M   'P 1'
#
loop_
_entity.id
_entity.type
_entity.pdbx_description
1 polymer ?
#
loop_
_entity_poly.entity_id
_entity_poly.type
_entity_poly.pdbx_seq_one_letter_code
_entity_poly.pdbx_strand_id
1 'polypeptide(L)'
;MDISSLSGVASAYSYVNQIMNKSVSSSSFVNTLKETYSLDNAVSIELSFEDSLKAKYPGAKYHVMDASKISQGIWERNDFPFEKFFEDDIDESVLNWTPTGKNPDMVDSCVQARLDSTLGGKAIVVPQELEEKMKNNPELAQKVMDKVDSFIANHPTRPGRVLSYLIALDENGDIAHFRVTGGGGHISGPSEEELRQFEEEQKAKREKKAKQERENIEQSQEAADERRRIQEEIYHRRSIEAVLNEQMLGLGTFAFGDTPESVLTAYGAGVSLPNSLYL
;
A
#
# COMPACT_ATOMS: atom_id res chain seq x y z
N MET A 1 -20.98 51.35 -23.52
CA MET A 1 -20.69 49.99 -23.02
C MET A 1 -21.85 49.13 -23.41
N ASP A 2 -21.72 48.35 -24.49
CA ASP A 2 -22.78 47.50 -24.99
C ASP A 2 -22.80 46.16 -24.25
N ILE A 3 -24.00 45.80 -23.75
CA ILE A 3 -24.27 44.65 -22.89
C ILE A 3 -24.45 43.35 -23.74
N SER A 4 -24.17 43.42 -25.04
CA SER A 4 -24.43 42.37 -26.03
C SER A 4 -23.35 41.29 -26.12
N SER A 5 -22.21 41.42 -25.43
CA SER A 5 -21.08 40.49 -25.54
C SER A 5 -21.07 39.34 -24.52
N LEU A 6 -22.00 39.34 -23.54
CA LEU A 6 -22.03 38.33 -22.47
C LEU A 6 -22.94 37.12 -22.74
N SER A 7 -23.85 37.19 -23.73
CA SER A 7 -24.70 36.04 -24.09
C SER A 7 -23.99 34.98 -24.95
N GLY A 8 -22.92 35.37 -25.67
CA GLY A 8 -22.13 34.44 -26.49
C GLY A 8 -21.23 33.52 -25.66
N VAL A 9 -20.71 34.00 -24.53
CA VAL A 9 -19.77 33.23 -23.70
C VAL A 9 -20.48 32.17 -22.86
N ALA A 10 -21.72 32.43 -22.42
CA ALA A 10 -22.53 31.46 -21.69
C ALA A 10 -23.00 30.27 -22.56
N SER A 11 -23.19 30.50 -23.86
CA SER A 11 -23.59 29.46 -24.82
C SER A 11 -22.44 28.49 -25.15
N ALA A 12 -21.20 28.98 -25.21
CA ALA A 12 -20.03 28.13 -25.44
C ALA A 12 -19.77 27.19 -24.24
N TYR A 13 -19.96 27.66 -23.01
CA TYR A 13 -19.78 26.85 -21.80
C TYR A 13 -20.83 25.73 -21.66
N SER A 14 -22.07 25.95 -22.09
CA SER A 14 -23.10 24.91 -22.04
C SER A 14 -22.91 23.84 -23.14
N TYR A 15 -22.43 24.23 -24.32
CA TYR A 15 -22.13 23.31 -25.42
C TYR A 15 -20.94 22.40 -25.12
N VAL A 16 -19.86 22.94 -24.54
CA VAL A 16 -18.68 22.16 -24.15
C VAL A 16 -19.01 21.15 -23.04
N ASN A 17 -19.85 21.52 -22.06
CA ASN A 17 -20.29 20.60 -21.02
C ASN A 17 -21.21 19.49 -21.53
N GLN A 18 -22.01 19.73 -22.60
CA GLN A 18 -22.79 18.67 -23.25
C GLN A 18 -21.91 17.66 -24.01
N ILE A 19 -20.78 18.10 -24.57
CA ILE A 19 -19.82 17.23 -25.27
C ILE A 19 -19.00 16.42 -24.27
N MET A 20 -18.57 17.04 -23.16
CA MET A 20 -17.81 16.36 -22.10
C MET A 20 -18.63 15.31 -21.31
N ASN A 21 -19.96 15.48 -21.21
CA ASN A 21 -20.84 14.54 -20.51
C ASN A 21 -21.50 13.49 -21.41
N LYS A 22 -21.23 13.47 -22.72
CA LYS A 22 -21.62 12.33 -23.56
C LYS A 22 -20.52 11.29 -23.49
N SER A 23 -20.71 10.28 -22.64
CA SER A 23 -20.10 8.98 -22.89
C SER A 23 -20.55 8.54 -24.28
N VAL A 24 -19.71 8.76 -25.29
CA VAL A 24 -19.96 8.28 -26.63
C VAL A 24 -19.97 6.77 -26.53
N SER A 25 -21.16 6.18 -26.62
CA SER A 25 -21.31 4.74 -26.69
C SER A 25 -20.49 4.25 -27.87
N SER A 26 -19.71 3.19 -27.70
CA SER A 26 -18.90 2.59 -28.77
C SER A 26 -19.74 2.34 -30.03
N SER A 27 -21.03 2.04 -29.85
CA SER A 27 -22.00 1.89 -30.95
C SER A 27 -22.24 3.17 -31.75
N SER A 28 -22.31 4.34 -31.12
CA SER A 28 -22.49 5.62 -31.83
C SER A 28 -21.26 6.04 -32.62
N PHE A 29 -20.05 5.75 -32.12
CA PHE A 29 -18.81 6.03 -32.84
C PHE A 29 -18.65 5.12 -34.08
N VAL A 30 -18.94 3.83 -33.94
CA VAL A 30 -18.94 2.87 -35.06
C VAL A 30 -19.94 3.29 -36.14
N ASN A 31 -21.10 3.83 -35.76
CA ASN A 31 -22.09 4.33 -36.72
C ASN A 31 -21.60 5.58 -37.46
N THR A 32 -20.96 6.53 -36.77
CA THR A 32 -20.39 7.72 -37.41
C THR A 32 -19.21 7.39 -38.32
N LEU A 33 -18.39 6.40 -37.97
CA LEU A 33 -17.36 5.89 -38.88
C LEU A 33 -17.99 5.23 -40.12
N LYS A 34 -19.00 4.38 -39.95
CA LYS A 34 -19.72 3.78 -41.09
C LYS A 34 -20.33 4.83 -42.03
N GLU A 35 -20.86 5.92 -41.49
CA GLU A 35 -21.42 7.02 -42.30
C GLU A 35 -20.35 7.84 -43.03
N THR A 36 -19.21 8.12 -42.40
CA THR A 36 -18.14 8.95 -42.99
C THR A 36 -17.38 8.26 -44.13
N TYR A 37 -17.28 6.93 -44.11
CA TYR A 37 -16.67 6.15 -45.19
C TYR A 37 -17.66 5.72 -46.29
N SER A 38 -18.95 6.04 -46.19
CA SER A 38 -19.98 5.63 -47.16
C SER A 38 -20.10 6.55 -48.39
N LEU A 39 -19.12 7.40 -48.67
CA LEU A 39 -19.02 8.08 -49.96
C LEU A 39 -17.97 7.38 -50.84
N ASP A 40 -18.50 6.72 -51.87
CA ASP A 40 -17.84 6.11 -53.02
C ASP A 40 -17.41 4.63 -52.88
N ASN A 41 -18.45 3.78 -52.95
CA ASN A 41 -18.52 2.34 -53.22
C ASN A 41 -18.98 1.49 -52.04
N ALA A 42 -20.10 0.81 -52.26
CA ALA A 42 -20.65 -0.22 -51.40
C ALA A 42 -19.68 -1.41 -51.29
N VAL A 43 -18.74 -1.31 -50.35
CA VAL A 43 -18.05 -2.43 -49.73
C VAL A 43 -18.42 -2.34 -48.26
N SER A 44 -19.08 -3.36 -47.74
CA SER A 44 -19.19 -3.55 -46.29
C SER A 44 -17.77 -3.64 -45.73
N ILE A 45 -17.24 -2.53 -45.21
CA ILE A 45 -15.94 -2.52 -44.56
C ILE A 45 -16.08 -3.41 -43.32
N GLU A 46 -15.63 -4.65 -43.44
CA GLU A 46 -15.28 -5.46 -42.28
C GLU A 46 -14.17 -4.70 -41.56
N LEU A 47 -14.56 -3.89 -40.57
CA LEU A 47 -13.62 -3.24 -39.66
C LEU A 47 -12.80 -4.36 -39.01
N SER A 48 -11.49 -4.35 -39.24
CA SER A 48 -10.61 -5.36 -38.68
C SER A 48 -10.62 -5.28 -37.15
N PHE A 49 -10.21 -6.36 -36.49
CA PHE A 49 -10.07 -6.36 -35.04
C PHE A 49 -9.10 -5.25 -34.57
N GLU A 50 -8.02 -5.05 -35.32
CA GLU A 50 -7.03 -3.98 -35.08
C GLU A 50 -7.67 -2.59 -35.15
N ASP A 51 -8.49 -2.31 -36.17
CA ASP A 51 -9.16 -1.01 -36.31
C ASP A 51 -10.11 -0.75 -35.13
N SER A 52 -10.86 -1.78 -34.75
CA SER A 52 -11.77 -1.74 -33.60
C SER A 52 -11.01 -1.51 -32.29
N LEU A 53 -9.84 -2.11 -32.15
CA LEU A 53 -8.96 -1.94 -30.99
C LEU A 53 -8.42 -0.51 -30.90
N LYS A 54 -7.85 -0.01 -31.99
CA LYS A 54 -7.27 1.35 -32.06
C LYS A 54 -8.32 2.44 -31.92
N ALA A 55 -9.55 2.18 -32.38
CA ALA A 55 -10.70 3.06 -32.15
C ALA A 55 -11.05 3.19 -30.67
N LYS A 56 -11.06 2.07 -29.93
CA LYS A 56 -11.40 2.04 -28.50
C LYS A 56 -10.24 2.53 -27.61
N TYR A 57 -9.03 2.17 -27.99
CA TYR A 57 -7.80 2.49 -27.28
C TYR A 57 -6.83 3.20 -28.23
N PRO A 58 -6.96 4.53 -28.39
CA PRO A 58 -6.05 5.31 -29.22
C PRO A 58 -4.59 5.10 -28.79
N GLY A 59 -3.74 4.74 -29.74
CA GLY A 59 -2.32 4.45 -29.48
C GLY A 59 -2.03 3.03 -28.99
N ALA A 60 -3.03 2.13 -28.94
CA ALA A 60 -2.78 0.72 -28.70
C ALA A 60 -1.93 0.11 -29.81
N LYS A 61 -0.96 -0.71 -29.43
CA LYS A 61 -0.13 -1.50 -30.34
C LYS A 61 -0.74 -2.86 -30.57
N TYR A 62 -0.72 -3.29 -31.82
CA TYR A 62 -1.29 -4.54 -32.28
C TYR A 62 -0.22 -5.34 -33.01
N HIS A 63 0.05 -6.56 -32.55
CA HIS A 63 1.13 -7.37 -33.07
C HIS A 63 0.62 -8.78 -33.39
N VAL A 64 0.79 -9.21 -34.64
CA VAL A 64 0.40 -10.56 -35.07
C VAL A 64 1.61 -11.48 -34.98
N MET A 65 1.71 -12.24 -33.88
CA MET A 65 2.82 -13.18 -33.64
C MET A 65 2.45 -14.25 -32.61
N ASP A 66 3.15 -15.38 -32.66
CA ASP A 66 2.96 -16.49 -31.73
C ASP A 66 3.82 -16.34 -30.46
N ALA A 67 3.18 -15.87 -29.39
CA ALA A 67 3.77 -15.72 -28.08
C ALA A 67 3.65 -16.97 -27.17
N SER A 68 3.05 -18.07 -27.65
CA SER A 68 2.72 -19.24 -26.82
C SER A 68 3.94 -19.93 -26.18
N LYS A 69 5.12 -19.80 -26.80
CA LYS A 69 6.37 -20.38 -26.32
C LYS A 69 6.95 -19.65 -25.11
N ILE A 70 6.52 -18.41 -24.86
CA ILE A 70 7.00 -17.59 -23.76
C ILE A 70 6.14 -17.87 -22.53
N SER A 71 6.69 -18.56 -21.53
CA SER A 71 5.95 -18.83 -20.30
C SER A 71 5.64 -17.54 -19.52
N GLN A 72 4.53 -17.51 -18.78
CA GLN A 72 4.14 -16.39 -17.91
C GLN A 72 5.27 -15.92 -16.98
N GLY A 73 6.09 -16.86 -16.46
CA GLY A 73 7.23 -16.51 -15.61
C GLY A 73 8.32 -15.70 -16.31
N ILE A 74 8.44 -15.78 -17.64
CA ILE A 74 9.33 -14.93 -18.44
C ILE A 74 8.70 -13.54 -18.63
N TRP A 75 7.39 -13.47 -18.92
CA TRP A 75 6.65 -12.21 -19.06
C TRP A 75 6.75 -11.31 -17.82
N GLU A 76 6.90 -11.89 -16.64
CA GLU A 76 6.98 -11.17 -15.36
C GLU A 76 8.40 -10.72 -14.98
N ARG A 77 9.44 -11.17 -15.70
CA ARG A 77 10.81 -10.80 -15.35
C ARG A 77 11.10 -9.34 -15.68
N ASN A 78 11.86 -8.66 -14.84
CA ASN A 78 12.22 -7.25 -15.02
C ASN A 78 13.25 -7.03 -16.14
N ASP A 79 14.01 -8.06 -16.54
CA ASP A 79 14.95 -8.05 -17.66
C ASP A 79 14.34 -8.49 -19.00
N PHE A 80 13.12 -9.04 -19.01
CA PHE A 80 12.41 -9.34 -20.24
C PHE A 80 12.11 -8.03 -21.01
N PRO A 81 12.41 -7.93 -22.32
CA PRO A 81 12.22 -6.71 -23.13
C PRO A 81 10.74 -6.40 -23.45
N PHE A 82 9.89 -6.27 -22.42
CA PHE A 82 8.46 -6.03 -22.58
C PHE A 82 8.12 -4.68 -23.25
N GLU A 83 8.99 -3.67 -23.10
CA GLU A 83 8.84 -2.34 -23.69
C GLU A 83 8.82 -2.39 -25.22
N LYS A 84 9.48 -3.39 -25.81
CA LYS A 84 9.47 -3.60 -27.25
C LYS A 84 8.08 -3.85 -27.79
N PHE A 85 7.18 -4.42 -26.99
CA PHE A 85 5.81 -4.65 -27.42
C PHE A 85 4.97 -3.37 -27.57
N PHE A 86 5.46 -2.24 -27.04
CA PHE A 86 4.82 -0.94 -27.15
C PHE A 86 5.40 -0.09 -28.29
N GLU A 87 6.36 -0.61 -29.06
CA GLU A 87 6.86 -0.02 -30.31
C GLU A 87 5.91 -0.36 -31.48
N ASP A 88 6.00 0.40 -32.58
CA ASP A 88 5.19 0.14 -33.78
C ASP A 88 5.62 -1.14 -34.50
N ASP A 89 6.92 -1.39 -34.55
CA ASP A 89 7.52 -2.58 -35.15
C ASP A 89 8.24 -3.39 -34.07
N ILE A 90 8.06 -4.71 -34.10
CA ILE A 90 8.73 -5.66 -33.19
C ILE A 90 9.65 -6.57 -33.99
N ASP A 91 10.87 -6.75 -33.47
CA ASP A 91 11.74 -7.82 -33.90
C ASP A 91 11.29 -9.16 -33.28
N GLU A 92 10.99 -10.14 -34.13
CA GLU A 92 10.63 -11.51 -33.73
C GLU A 92 11.68 -12.20 -32.84
N SER A 93 12.92 -11.70 -32.83
CA SER A 93 13.95 -12.16 -31.89
C SER A 93 13.50 -12.10 -30.42
N VAL A 94 12.56 -11.21 -30.09
CA VAL A 94 11.95 -11.11 -28.76
C VAL A 94 11.27 -12.41 -28.30
N LEU A 95 10.75 -13.19 -29.25
CA LEU A 95 10.04 -14.45 -28.97
C LEU A 95 10.98 -15.56 -28.53
N ASN A 96 12.26 -15.46 -28.91
CA ASN A 96 13.31 -16.42 -28.57
C ASN A 96 14.19 -15.93 -27.41
N TRP A 97 13.79 -14.86 -26.73
CA TRP A 97 14.55 -14.30 -25.63
C TRP A 97 14.62 -15.30 -24.46
N THR A 98 15.83 -15.44 -23.90
CA THR A 98 16.08 -16.28 -22.72
C THR A 98 16.79 -15.49 -21.63
N PRO A 99 16.46 -15.71 -20.36
CA PRO A 99 17.10 -15.01 -19.25
C PRO A 99 18.58 -15.40 -19.15
N THR A 100 19.45 -14.40 -19.10
CA THR A 100 20.90 -14.60 -19.02
C THR A 100 21.45 -14.57 -17.59
N GLY A 101 20.62 -14.18 -16.61
CA GLY A 101 21.06 -14.03 -15.22
C GLY A 101 19.93 -13.93 -14.20
N LYS A 102 20.27 -13.41 -13.01
CA LYS A 102 19.30 -13.14 -11.94
C LYS A 102 18.32 -12.05 -12.40
N ASN A 103 17.03 -12.24 -12.09
CA ASN A 103 16.02 -11.22 -12.34
C ASN A 103 16.42 -9.92 -11.60
N PRO A 104 16.56 -8.77 -12.29
CA PRO A 104 16.94 -7.51 -11.65
C PRO A 104 15.85 -7.04 -10.67
N ASP A 105 16.26 -6.25 -9.69
CA ASP A 105 15.36 -5.77 -8.66
C ASP A 105 14.41 -4.73 -9.26
N MET A 106 13.14 -4.74 -8.85
CA MET A 106 12.13 -3.84 -9.44
C MET A 106 12.47 -2.36 -9.22
N VAL A 107 13.25 -2.05 -8.18
CA VAL A 107 13.68 -0.70 -7.82
C VAL A 107 14.93 -0.23 -8.57
N ASP A 108 15.56 -1.10 -9.38
CA ASP A 108 16.69 -0.71 -10.21
C ASP A 108 16.28 0.41 -11.17
N SER A 109 17.12 1.45 -11.28
CA SER A 109 16.81 2.65 -12.05
C SER A 109 16.55 2.35 -13.53
N CYS A 110 17.29 1.40 -14.13
CA CYS A 110 17.05 0.95 -15.49
C CYS A 110 15.70 0.23 -15.65
N VAL A 111 15.27 -0.53 -14.65
CA VAL A 111 13.96 -1.21 -14.66
C VAL A 111 12.84 -0.19 -14.53
N GLN A 112 12.97 0.76 -13.59
CA GLN A 112 12.00 1.86 -13.42
C GLN A 112 11.87 2.70 -14.69
N ALA A 113 12.97 3.08 -15.34
CA ALA A 113 12.95 3.85 -16.58
C ALA A 113 12.21 3.11 -17.72
N ARG A 114 12.37 1.79 -17.83
CA ARG A 114 11.66 0.97 -18.82
C ARG A 114 10.17 0.86 -18.51
N LEU A 115 9.80 0.68 -17.24
CA LEU A 115 8.40 0.70 -16.80
C LEU A 115 7.74 2.04 -17.15
N ASP A 116 8.43 3.14 -16.84
CA ASP A 116 7.95 4.50 -17.12
C ASP A 116 7.77 4.78 -18.62
N SER A 117 8.63 4.20 -19.47
CA SER A 117 8.53 4.37 -20.93
C SER A 117 7.24 3.81 -21.53
N THR A 118 6.60 2.83 -20.87
CA THR A 118 5.41 2.15 -21.38
C THR A 118 4.11 2.69 -20.80
N LEU A 119 4.17 3.71 -19.92
CA LEU A 119 3.03 4.10 -19.09
C LEU A 119 1.77 4.46 -19.88
N GLY A 120 0.64 3.88 -19.46
CA GLY A 120 -0.66 4.10 -20.07
C GLY A 120 -0.86 3.37 -21.41
N GLY A 121 0.23 2.85 -21.97
CA GLY A 121 0.25 2.08 -23.21
C GLY A 121 -0.55 0.78 -23.10
N LYS A 122 -1.06 0.33 -24.23
CA LYS A 122 -1.72 -0.97 -24.36
C LYS A 122 -1.10 -1.67 -25.57
N ALA A 123 -0.69 -2.91 -25.38
CA ALA A 123 -0.11 -3.74 -26.42
C ALA A 123 -0.82 -5.09 -26.41
N ILE A 124 -1.32 -5.51 -27.56
CA ILE A 124 -2.02 -6.78 -27.72
C ILE A 124 -1.28 -7.62 -28.76
N VAL A 125 -0.93 -8.83 -28.35
CA VAL A 125 -0.29 -9.84 -29.18
C VAL A 125 -1.33 -10.90 -29.55
N VAL A 126 -1.52 -11.11 -30.85
CA VAL A 126 -2.52 -12.02 -31.41
C VAL A 126 -1.84 -13.08 -32.27
N PRO A 127 -2.08 -14.37 -32.04
CA PRO A 127 -1.58 -15.43 -32.91
C PRO A 127 -2.19 -15.33 -34.31
N GLN A 128 -1.41 -15.67 -35.34
CA GLN A 128 -1.88 -15.62 -36.74
C GLN A 128 -3.16 -16.45 -36.96
N GLU A 129 -3.25 -17.61 -36.32
CA GLU A 129 -4.44 -18.47 -36.43
C GLU A 129 -5.70 -17.81 -35.85
N LEU A 130 -5.57 -17.03 -34.77
CA LEU A 130 -6.70 -16.29 -34.20
C LEU A 130 -7.09 -15.11 -35.10
N GLU A 131 -6.11 -14.39 -35.63
CA GLU A 131 -6.33 -13.29 -36.59
C GLU A 131 -7.15 -13.76 -37.80
N GLU A 132 -6.80 -14.92 -38.37
CA GLU A 132 -7.54 -15.52 -39.48
C GLU A 132 -8.96 -15.98 -39.07
N LYS A 133 -9.13 -16.54 -37.88
CA LYS A 133 -10.46 -16.91 -37.35
C LYS A 133 -11.34 -15.69 -37.13
N MET A 134 -10.79 -14.57 -36.63
CA MET A 134 -11.52 -13.34 -36.40
C MET A 134 -11.94 -12.64 -37.69
N LYS A 135 -11.11 -12.69 -38.75
CA LYS A 135 -11.48 -12.20 -40.09
C LYS A 135 -12.70 -12.93 -40.64
N ASN A 136 -12.77 -14.25 -40.46
CA ASN A 136 -13.89 -15.05 -40.93
C ASN A 136 -15.10 -15.06 -39.97
N ASN A 137 -14.93 -14.58 -38.74
CA ASN A 137 -15.97 -14.59 -37.72
C ASN A 137 -15.98 -13.28 -36.89
N PRO A 138 -16.76 -12.27 -37.30
CA PRO A 138 -16.83 -10.99 -36.60
C PRO A 138 -17.43 -11.10 -35.18
N GLU A 139 -18.27 -12.11 -34.90
CA GLU A 139 -18.80 -12.35 -33.55
C GLU A 139 -17.70 -12.79 -32.58
N LEU A 140 -16.77 -13.61 -33.06
CA LEU A 140 -15.60 -14.02 -32.28
C LEU A 140 -14.72 -12.80 -31.97
N ALA A 141 -14.45 -11.95 -32.96
CA ALA A 141 -13.66 -10.73 -32.79
C ALA A 141 -14.26 -9.81 -31.70
N GLN A 142 -15.60 -9.63 -31.71
CA GLN A 142 -16.28 -8.85 -30.68
C GLN A 142 -16.14 -9.49 -29.30
N LYS A 143 -16.31 -10.81 -29.19
CA LYS A 143 -16.16 -11.54 -27.92
C LYS A 143 -14.75 -11.39 -27.34
N VAL A 144 -13.72 -11.44 -28.20
CA VAL A 144 -12.32 -11.21 -27.80
C VAL A 144 -12.12 -9.78 -27.31
N MET A 145 -12.66 -8.80 -28.02
CA MET A 145 -12.61 -7.39 -27.62
C MET A 145 -13.25 -7.17 -26.24
N ASP A 146 -14.41 -7.76 -26.00
CA ASP A 146 -15.13 -7.64 -24.73
C ASP A 146 -14.35 -8.29 -23.57
N LYS A 147 -13.63 -9.39 -23.83
CA LYS A 147 -12.74 -10.00 -22.83
C LYS A 147 -11.55 -9.11 -22.49
N VAL A 148 -10.87 -8.56 -23.49
CA VAL A 148 -9.76 -7.62 -23.30
C VAL A 148 -10.24 -6.40 -22.51
N ASP A 149 -11.40 -5.86 -22.89
CA ASP A 149 -11.99 -4.71 -22.20
C ASP A 149 -12.36 -5.02 -20.75
N SER A 150 -13.00 -6.17 -20.52
CA SER A 150 -13.36 -6.63 -19.19
C SER A 150 -12.11 -6.85 -18.34
N PHE A 151 -11.03 -7.35 -18.93
CA PHE A 151 -9.76 -7.53 -18.22
C PHE A 151 -9.16 -6.18 -17.80
N ILE A 152 -9.09 -5.21 -18.72
CA ILE A 152 -8.56 -3.86 -18.43
C ILE A 152 -9.43 -3.14 -17.40
N ALA A 153 -10.75 -3.21 -17.52
CA ALA A 153 -11.69 -2.51 -16.64
C ALA A 153 -11.72 -3.10 -15.21
N ASN A 154 -11.61 -4.43 -15.08
CA ASN A 154 -11.66 -5.11 -13.79
C ASN A 154 -10.29 -5.29 -13.14
N HIS A 155 -9.19 -4.92 -13.81
CA HIS A 155 -7.87 -5.04 -13.23
C HIS A 155 -7.73 -4.13 -11.99
N PRO A 156 -7.25 -4.65 -10.85
CA PRO A 156 -7.19 -3.88 -9.60
C PRO A 156 -6.24 -2.69 -9.76
N THR A 157 -6.82 -1.51 -9.93
CA THR A 157 -6.08 -0.26 -10.13
C THR A 157 -6.22 0.61 -8.89
N ARG A 158 -5.09 1.00 -8.30
CA ARG A 158 -5.10 2.00 -7.22
C ARG A 158 -5.45 3.39 -7.81
N PRO A 159 -6.29 4.19 -7.14
CA PRO A 159 -6.59 5.56 -7.58
C PRO A 159 -5.31 6.37 -7.83
N GLY A 160 -5.26 7.07 -8.97
CA GLY A 160 -4.11 7.92 -9.35
C GLY A 160 -2.92 7.19 -9.97
N ARG A 161 -3.02 5.88 -10.25
CA ARG A 161 -1.97 5.14 -10.99
C ARG A 161 -2.30 5.03 -12.47
N VAL A 162 -1.28 5.13 -13.30
CA VAL A 162 -1.36 4.89 -14.74
C VAL A 162 -0.79 3.50 -15.01
N LEU A 163 -1.63 2.60 -15.49
CA LEU A 163 -1.26 1.23 -15.82
C LEU A 163 -1.07 1.07 -17.33
N SER A 164 -0.06 0.30 -17.69
CA SER A 164 0.16 -0.24 -19.01
C SER A 164 -0.13 -1.74 -19.05
N TYR A 165 -0.72 -2.17 -20.15
CA TYR A 165 -1.22 -3.54 -20.33
C TYR A 165 -0.56 -4.16 -21.54
N LEU A 166 0.08 -5.30 -21.33
CA LEU A 166 0.62 -6.15 -22.37
C LEU A 166 -0.11 -7.49 -22.28
N ILE A 167 -0.89 -7.82 -23.30
CA ILE A 167 -1.82 -8.95 -23.31
C ILE A 167 -1.49 -9.83 -24.51
N ALA A 168 -1.21 -11.11 -24.28
CA ALA A 168 -1.06 -12.11 -25.32
C ALA A 168 -2.29 -13.04 -25.31
N LEU A 169 -2.90 -13.21 -26.48
CA LEU A 169 -4.05 -14.08 -26.68
C LEU A 169 -3.61 -15.49 -27.14
N ASP A 170 -4.45 -16.49 -26.89
CA ASP A 170 -4.30 -17.83 -27.46
C ASP A 170 -5.05 -17.98 -28.80
N GLU A 171 -5.00 -19.18 -29.38
CA GLU A 171 -5.72 -19.56 -30.62
C GLU A 171 -7.26 -19.45 -30.55
N ASN A 172 -7.83 -19.36 -29.33
CA ASN A 172 -9.27 -19.31 -29.05
C ASN A 172 -9.74 -17.89 -28.68
N GLY A 173 -8.80 -16.94 -28.53
CA GLY A 173 -9.09 -15.59 -28.08
C GLY A 173 -9.35 -15.49 -26.57
N ASP A 174 -8.76 -16.40 -25.80
CA ASP A 174 -8.58 -16.26 -24.36
C ASP A 174 -7.23 -15.60 -24.05
N ILE A 175 -7.12 -14.97 -22.88
CA ILE A 175 -5.88 -14.33 -22.43
C ILE A 175 -4.94 -15.42 -21.95
N ALA A 176 -3.91 -15.72 -22.73
CA ALA A 176 -2.91 -16.74 -22.43
C ALA A 176 -1.91 -16.24 -21.39
N HIS A 177 -1.32 -15.08 -21.69
CA HIS A 177 -0.28 -14.45 -20.89
C HIS A 177 -0.51 -12.96 -20.83
N PHE A 178 -0.11 -12.34 -19.72
CA PHE A 178 -0.22 -10.90 -19.59
C PHE A 178 0.87 -10.34 -18.67
N ARG A 179 1.23 -9.09 -18.91
CA ARG A 179 2.02 -8.28 -18.00
C ARG A 179 1.30 -6.96 -17.80
N VAL A 180 1.01 -6.65 -16.54
CA VAL A 180 0.52 -5.32 -16.16
C VAL A 180 1.63 -4.60 -15.43
N THR A 181 1.98 -3.44 -15.95
CA THR A 181 3.02 -2.57 -15.40
C THR A 181 2.37 -1.27 -15.00
N GLY A 182 2.75 -0.72 -13.85
CA GLY A 182 2.14 0.48 -13.31
C GLY A 182 3.21 1.45 -12.86
N GLY A 183 3.08 2.69 -13.31
CA GLY A 183 3.83 3.83 -12.80
C GLY A 183 2.87 4.80 -12.11
N GLY A 184 3.42 5.87 -11.56
CA GLY A 184 2.64 6.71 -10.64
C GLY A 184 2.62 6.10 -9.25
N GLY A 185 3.80 5.86 -8.73
CA GLY A 185 4.08 6.22 -7.36
C GLY A 185 5.49 6.73 -7.42
N HIS A 186 5.70 8.03 -7.23
CA HIS A 186 6.97 8.40 -6.63
C HIS A 186 7.10 7.47 -5.42
N ILE A 187 8.00 6.49 -5.48
CA ILE A 187 8.72 6.11 -4.28
C ILE A 187 9.67 7.29 -4.02
N SER A 188 9.09 8.49 -3.82
CA SER A 188 9.73 9.46 -2.96
C SER A 188 9.71 8.74 -1.64
N GLY A 189 10.83 8.10 -1.32
CA GLY A 189 11.23 8.09 0.08
C GLY A 189 11.05 9.50 0.64
N PRO A 190 10.73 9.62 1.93
CA PRO A 190 10.49 10.93 2.52
C PRO A 190 11.59 11.89 2.09
N SER A 191 11.22 13.10 1.71
CA SER A 191 12.21 14.10 1.28
C SER A 191 13.29 14.27 2.35
N GLU A 192 14.46 14.77 1.99
CA GLU A 192 15.56 14.96 2.95
C GLU A 192 15.14 15.79 4.18
N GLU A 193 14.18 16.70 4.02
CA GLU A 193 13.57 17.47 5.11
C GLU A 193 12.64 16.62 5.99
N GLU A 194 11.85 15.71 5.40
CA GLU A 194 10.97 14.80 6.14
C GLU A 194 11.77 13.75 6.93
N LEU A 195 12.90 13.29 6.39
CA LEU A 195 13.84 12.42 7.12
C LEU A 195 14.41 13.13 8.36
N ARG A 196 14.81 14.39 8.20
CA ARG A 196 15.32 15.20 9.32
C ARG A 196 14.28 15.44 10.40
N GLN A 197 13.03 15.74 10.03
CA GLN A 197 11.94 15.88 10.98
C GLN A 197 11.66 14.57 11.74
N PHE A 198 11.71 13.43 11.04
CA PHE A 198 11.54 12.12 11.67
C PHE A 198 12.69 11.77 12.62
N GLU A 199 13.94 12.08 12.26
CA GLU A 199 15.10 11.90 13.15
C GLU A 199 15.03 12.80 14.40
N GLU A 200 14.63 14.06 14.25
CA GLU A 200 14.43 14.99 15.35
C GLU A 200 13.31 14.52 16.29
N GLU A 201 12.19 14.03 15.74
CA GLU A 201 11.08 13.48 16.52
C GLU A 201 11.49 12.20 17.26
N GLN A 202 12.22 11.30 16.61
CA GLN A 202 12.75 10.09 17.25
C GLN A 202 13.78 10.42 18.33
N LYS A 203 14.63 11.42 18.11
CA LYS A 203 15.58 11.90 19.11
C LYS A 203 14.86 12.48 20.32
N ALA A 204 13.87 13.35 20.11
CA ALA A 204 13.04 13.91 21.18
C ALA A 204 12.29 12.81 21.96
N LYS A 205 11.79 11.78 21.28
CA LYS A 205 11.13 10.63 21.90
C LYS A 205 12.10 9.78 22.72
N ARG A 206 13.33 9.55 22.22
CA ARG A 206 14.40 8.85 22.95
C ARG A 206 14.83 9.62 24.18
N GLU A 207 14.99 10.94 24.08
CA GLU A 207 15.36 11.81 25.19
C GLU A 207 14.29 11.82 26.28
N LYS A 208 13.00 11.92 25.91
CA LYS A 208 11.88 11.80 26.86
C LYS A 208 11.87 10.45 27.57
N LYS A 209 12.05 9.35 26.81
CA LYS A 209 12.08 8.00 27.37
C LYS A 209 13.27 7.81 28.32
N ALA A 210 14.45 8.30 27.94
CA ALA A 210 15.66 8.23 28.78
C ALA A 210 15.52 9.05 30.06
N LYS A 211 14.86 10.22 30.01
CA LYS A 211 14.58 11.02 31.21
C LYS A 211 13.62 10.29 32.15
N GLN A 212 12.53 9.76 31.61
CA GLN A 212 11.55 9.01 32.40
C GLN A 212 12.15 7.74 33.01
N GLU A 213 13.03 7.05 32.28
CA GLU A 213 13.75 5.88 32.80
C GLU A 213 14.69 6.25 33.96
N ARG A 214 15.41 7.37 33.85
CA ARG A 214 16.26 7.87 34.94
C ARG A 214 15.43 8.23 36.18
N GLU A 215 14.33 8.94 36.01
CA GLU A 215 13.42 9.30 37.12
C GLU A 215 12.85 8.04 37.79
N ASN A 216 12.45 7.03 37.00
CA ASN A 216 11.97 5.76 37.55
C ASN A 216 13.07 4.98 38.29
N ILE A 217 14.31 5.00 37.80
CA ILE A 217 15.46 4.36 38.48
C ILE A 217 15.73 5.06 39.81
N GLU A 218 15.74 6.40 39.84
CA GLU A 218 15.95 7.19 41.04
C GLU A 218 14.86 6.93 42.09
N GLN A 219 13.59 6.96 41.69
CA GLN A 219 12.46 6.62 42.57
C GLN A 219 12.54 5.18 43.08
N SER A 220 12.95 4.23 42.23
CA SER A 220 13.12 2.84 42.65
C SER A 220 14.27 2.68 43.64
N GLN A 221 15.36 3.45 43.50
CA GLN A 221 16.48 3.45 44.43
C GLN A 221 16.09 4.08 45.77
N GLU A 222 15.41 5.22 45.74
CA GLU A 222 14.90 5.89 46.94
C GLU A 222 13.93 4.99 47.72
N ALA A 223 12.98 4.36 47.03
CA ALA A 223 12.05 3.41 47.65
C ALA A 223 12.76 2.16 48.21
N ALA A 224 13.86 1.70 47.57
CA ALA A 224 14.64 0.59 48.07
C ALA A 224 15.44 0.96 49.33
N ASP A 225 15.99 2.19 49.38
CA ASP A 225 16.71 2.69 50.55
C ASP A 225 15.77 2.99 51.72
N GLU A 226 14.58 3.54 51.46
CA GLU A 226 13.55 3.74 52.48
C GLU A 226 13.10 2.39 53.08
N ARG A 227 12.83 1.39 52.22
CA ARG A 227 12.53 0.02 52.69
C ARG A 227 13.66 -0.56 53.54
N ARG A 228 14.92 -0.30 53.19
CA ARG A 228 16.07 -0.75 53.98
C ARG A 228 16.09 -0.11 55.36
N ARG A 229 15.87 1.21 55.44
CA ARG A 229 15.79 1.94 56.72
C ARG A 229 14.67 1.41 57.62
N ILE A 230 13.47 1.24 57.05
CA ILE A 230 12.32 0.68 57.79
C ILE A 230 12.65 -0.73 58.28
N GLN A 231 13.29 -1.56 57.46
CA GLN A 231 13.68 -2.91 57.86
C GLN A 231 14.72 -2.91 58.98
N GLU A 232 15.69 -2.01 58.94
CA GLU A 232 16.69 -1.82 59.99
C GLU A 232 16.04 -1.37 61.31
N GLU A 233 15.10 -0.42 61.25
CA GLU A 233 14.33 0.00 62.44
C GLU A 233 13.48 -1.14 63.02
N ILE A 234 12.81 -1.91 62.17
CA ILE A 234 12.03 -3.09 62.60
C ILE A 234 12.95 -4.13 63.22
N TYR A 235 14.11 -4.39 62.62
CA TYR A 235 15.09 -5.33 63.15
C TYR A 235 15.63 -4.86 64.51
N HIS A 236 15.97 -3.58 64.63
CA HIS A 236 16.46 -3.00 65.88
C HIS A 236 15.40 -3.07 66.98
N ARG A 237 14.15 -2.71 66.69
CA ARG A 237 13.02 -2.84 67.61
C ARG A 237 12.84 -4.27 68.08
N ARG A 238 12.79 -5.24 67.16
CA ARG A 238 12.67 -6.67 67.50
C ARG A 238 13.84 -7.17 68.33
N SER A 239 15.06 -6.70 68.07
CA SER A 239 16.24 -7.07 68.86
C SER A 239 16.14 -6.56 70.30
N ILE A 240 15.65 -5.33 70.51
CA ILE A 240 15.42 -4.77 71.84
C ILE A 240 14.29 -5.54 72.55
N GLU A 241 13.18 -5.85 71.85
CA GLU A 241 12.10 -6.68 72.39
C GLU A 241 12.58 -8.07 72.80
N ALA A 242 13.46 -8.71 72.00
CA ALA A 242 14.03 -10.01 72.32
C ALA A 242 14.91 -9.96 73.59
N VAL A 243 15.76 -8.94 73.73
CA VAL A 243 16.60 -8.75 74.93
C VAL A 243 15.74 -8.47 76.16
N LEU A 244 14.69 -7.66 76.04
CA LEU A 244 13.75 -7.40 77.14
C LEU A 244 12.99 -8.66 77.54
N ASN A 245 12.56 -9.47 76.57
CA ASN A 245 11.91 -10.75 76.84
C ASN A 245 12.87 -11.77 77.48
N GLU A 246 14.14 -11.81 77.06
CA GLU A 246 15.16 -12.63 77.71
C GLU A 246 15.46 -12.15 79.13
N GLN A 247 15.50 -10.84 79.40
CA GLN A 247 15.63 -10.31 80.76
C GLN A 247 14.41 -10.64 81.62
N MET A 248 13.20 -10.57 81.08
CA MET A 248 11.96 -10.98 81.76
C MET A 248 11.95 -12.49 82.09
N LEU A 249 12.44 -13.33 81.18
CA LEU A 249 12.54 -14.79 81.38
C LEU A 249 13.73 -15.17 82.30
N GLY A 250 14.81 -14.39 82.28
CA GLY A 250 15.98 -14.54 83.15
C GLY A 250 15.78 -14.01 84.58
N LEU A 251 14.89 -13.02 84.76
CA LEU A 251 14.40 -12.53 86.05
C LEU A 251 13.19 -13.33 86.55
N GLY A 252 13.20 -14.64 86.33
CA GLY A 252 12.19 -15.57 86.86
C GLY A 252 12.27 -15.73 88.37
N THR A 253 11.85 -14.72 89.14
CA THR A 253 11.04 -14.86 90.36
C THR A 253 10.41 -13.51 90.69
N PHE A 254 9.14 -13.31 90.32
CA PHE A 254 8.10 -12.89 91.29
C PHE A 254 6.70 -13.24 90.73
N ALA A 255 6.04 -14.12 91.50
CA ALA A 255 4.63 -14.48 91.58
C ALA A 255 3.66 -14.15 90.43
N PHE A 256 3.11 -15.23 89.86
CA PHE A 256 1.71 -15.43 89.44
C PHE A 256 0.75 -14.23 89.58
N GLY A 257 0.30 -13.72 88.43
CA GLY A 257 -0.92 -12.93 88.31
C GLY A 257 -0.69 -11.47 87.91
N ASP A 258 -0.46 -11.22 86.61
CA ASP A 258 -1.14 -10.13 85.88
C ASP A 258 -0.79 -10.23 84.39
N THR A 259 -1.80 -10.03 83.54
CA THR A 259 -1.77 -10.27 82.09
C THR A 259 -0.99 -9.20 81.32
N PRO A 260 -0.50 -9.48 80.10
CA PRO A 260 0.43 -8.64 79.35
C PRO A 260 -0.12 -7.28 78.85
N GLU A 261 -1.40 -6.98 79.09
CA GLU A 261 -2.05 -5.77 78.57
C GLU A 261 -1.68 -4.48 79.32
N SER A 262 -1.22 -4.56 80.58
CA SER A 262 -1.02 -3.38 81.43
C SER A 262 0.33 -2.67 81.24
N VAL A 263 1.35 -3.35 80.70
CA VAL A 263 2.68 -2.75 80.50
C VAL A 263 2.76 -1.96 79.18
N LEU A 264 1.95 -2.33 78.19
CA LEU A 264 1.81 -1.57 76.93
C LEU A 264 1.21 -0.18 77.13
N THR A 265 0.43 0.03 78.21
CA THR A 265 -0.24 1.31 78.48
C THR A 265 0.70 2.39 79.04
N ALA A 266 1.86 2.03 79.60
CA ALA A 266 2.79 2.99 80.21
C ALA A 266 3.73 3.66 79.19
N TYR A 267 3.97 3.06 78.03
CA TYR A 267 4.80 3.64 76.95
C TYR A 267 3.98 4.11 75.73
N GLY A 268 2.65 3.87 75.72
CA GLY A 268 1.72 4.37 74.71
C GLY A 268 1.14 5.78 74.99
N ALA A 269 1.62 6.47 76.02
CA ALA A 269 1.20 7.83 76.34
C ALA A 269 2.08 8.86 75.61
N GLY A 270 1.94 8.99 74.29
CA GLY A 270 2.74 10.00 73.61
C GLY A 270 2.65 10.16 72.11
N VAL A 271 1.64 9.67 71.38
CA VAL A 271 1.32 10.22 70.04
C VAL A 271 -0.18 10.17 69.81
N SER A 272 -0.80 11.34 69.92
CA SER A 272 -2.13 11.63 69.37
C SER A 272 -2.07 11.53 67.84
N LEU A 273 -2.90 10.66 67.26
CA LEU A 273 -3.26 10.74 65.84
C LEU A 273 -4.76 11.04 65.75
N PRO A 274 -5.18 12.09 65.04
CA PRO A 274 -6.60 12.35 64.80
C PRO A 274 -7.17 11.34 63.81
N ASN A 275 -8.40 10.91 64.13
CA ASN A 275 -9.39 10.18 63.34
C ASN A 275 -9.10 9.85 61.87
N SER A 276 -9.22 8.55 61.58
CA SER A 276 -9.71 8.01 60.31
C SER A 276 -11.10 8.57 59.97
N LEU A 277 -11.30 8.99 58.73
CA LEU A 277 -12.60 9.05 58.06
C LEU A 277 -12.45 8.50 56.62
N TYR A 278 -12.99 7.29 56.43
CA TYR A 278 -13.81 6.76 55.33
C TYR A 278 -13.56 7.16 53.86
N LEU A 279 -13.52 6.09 53.03
CA LEU A 279 -13.98 5.94 51.63
C LEU A 279 -13.55 6.97 50.57
#